data_AF-A0A4U0RXK3-F1
#
_entry.id   AF-A0A4U0RXK3-F1
#
_cell.length_a   1.000
_cell.length_b   1.000
_cell.length_c   1.000
_cell.angle_alpha   90.00
_cell.angle_beta   90.00
_cell.angle_gamma   90.00
#
_symmetry.space_group_name_H-M   'P 1'
#
loop_
_entity.id
_entity.type
_entity.pdbx_description
1 polymer ?
#
loop_
_entity_poly.entity_id
_entity_poly.type
_entity_poly.pdbx_seq_one_letter_code
_entity_poly.pdbx_strand_id
1 'polypeptide(L)'
;MQDAIFIAASPGTSWPLTIEEFEVRIRERYLEVLTSAEYEPVGDHDYLAFEVDLDGERRHGSYFDHSHLILSDAPPAFWTDTIVWFLALLPAGTPAVAMVETNPDTVPVPLGATADNVRELLDARSGPRSSC
;
A
#
# COMPACT_ATOMS: atom_id res chain seq x y z
N MET A 1 4.53 -9.19 -15.49
CA MET A 1 4.40 -9.05 -14.02
C MET A 1 4.24 -7.57 -13.77
N GLN A 2 3.25 -7.18 -12.96
CA GLN A 2 3.10 -5.78 -12.55
C GLN A 2 3.86 -5.60 -11.24
N ASP A 3 4.56 -4.48 -11.09
CA ASP A 3 5.38 -4.24 -9.91
C ASP A 3 4.51 -4.08 -8.67
N ALA A 4 4.96 -4.70 -7.58
CA ALA A 4 4.39 -4.41 -6.27
C ALA A 4 4.76 -2.99 -5.83
N ILE A 5 3.79 -2.29 -5.25
CA ILE A 5 3.95 -0.97 -4.63
C ILE A 5 4.03 -1.19 -3.12
N PHE A 6 5.02 -0.58 -2.48
CA PHE A 6 5.23 -0.64 -1.05
C PHE A 6 5.03 0.75 -0.48
N ILE A 7 4.15 0.88 0.51
CA ILE A 7 4.01 2.07 1.35
C ILE A 7 4.44 1.65 2.75
N ALA A 8 5.42 2.33 3.34
CA ALA A 8 5.98 1.93 4.62
C ALA A 8 6.16 3.10 5.58
N ALA A 9 6.19 2.80 6.87
CA ALA A 9 6.67 3.73 7.87
C ALA A 9 8.10 4.18 7.53
N SER A 10 8.41 5.44 7.82
CA SER A 10 9.78 5.92 7.61
C SER A 10 10.79 5.14 8.47
N PRO A 11 12.05 4.97 8.04
CA PRO A 11 13.04 4.21 8.78
C PRO A 11 13.14 4.65 10.26
N GLY A 12 13.07 3.68 11.18
CA GLY A 12 13.12 3.94 12.62
C GLY A 12 11.80 4.43 13.23
N THR A 13 10.70 4.43 12.48
CA THR A 13 9.36 4.76 12.96
C THR A 13 8.42 3.57 12.79
N SER A 14 7.28 3.60 13.49
CA SER A 14 6.19 2.64 13.34
C SER A 14 4.87 3.39 13.25
N TRP A 15 3.91 2.82 12.54
CA TRP A 15 2.56 3.36 12.47
C TRP A 15 1.72 2.87 13.64
N PRO A 16 0.90 3.74 14.27
CA PRO A 16 -0.02 3.33 15.32
C PRO A 16 -1.33 2.79 14.70
N LEU A 17 -1.22 1.74 13.88
CA LEU A 17 -2.35 1.08 13.23
C LEU A 17 -2.15 -0.43 13.29
N THR A 18 -3.03 -1.15 14.00
CA THR A 18 -2.90 -2.61 14.09
C THR A 18 -3.51 -3.33 12.89
N ILE A 19 -3.21 -4.63 12.75
CA ILE A 19 -3.88 -5.50 11.76
C ILE A 19 -5.39 -5.50 11.95
N GLU A 20 -5.89 -5.64 13.18
CA GLU A 20 -7.32 -5.70 13.46
C GLU A 20 -8.01 -4.38 13.14
N GLU A 21 -7.37 -3.26 13.49
CA GLU A 21 -7.85 -1.93 13.14
C GLU A 21 -7.91 -1.76 11.62
N PHE A 22 -6.84 -2.14 10.92
CA PHE A 22 -6.82 -2.07 9.46
C PHE A 22 -7.87 -2.98 8.81
N GLU A 23 -8.08 -4.21 9.32
CA GLU A 23 -9.10 -5.14 8.82
C GLU A 23 -10.51 -4.56 8.93
N VAL A 24 -10.82 -3.90 10.05
CA VAL A 24 -12.11 -3.21 10.22
C VAL A 24 -12.24 -2.09 9.17
N ARG A 25 -11.20 -1.26 9.02
CA ARG A 25 -11.24 -0.13 8.07
C ARG A 25 -11.36 -0.56 6.63
N ILE A 26 -10.65 -1.62 6.20
CA ILE A 26 -10.71 -2.06 4.81
C ILE A 26 -12.07 -2.67 4.46
N ARG A 27 -12.72 -3.35 5.41
CA ARG A 27 -14.10 -3.85 5.26
C ARG A 27 -15.14 -2.73 5.22
N GLU A 28 -14.93 -1.64 5.96
CA GLU A 28 -15.76 -0.44 5.85
C GLU A 28 -15.62 0.23 4.48
N ARG A 29 -14.41 0.21 3.91
CA ARG A 29 -14.09 0.87 2.64
C ARG A 29 -14.52 0.07 1.40
N TYR A 30 -14.39 -1.25 1.45
CA TYR A 30 -14.65 -2.16 0.33
C TYR A 30 -15.61 -3.27 0.80
N LEU A 31 -16.88 -3.17 0.43
CA LEU A 31 -17.94 -4.06 0.94
C LEU A 31 -17.72 -5.55 0.62
N GLU A 32 -17.01 -5.85 -0.47
CA GLU A 32 -16.77 -7.23 -0.94
C GLU A 32 -15.30 -7.66 -0.79
N VAL A 33 -14.53 -6.96 0.07
CA VAL A 33 -13.14 -7.32 0.35
C VAL A 33 -13.08 -8.72 0.97
N LEU A 34 -12.17 -9.54 0.46
CA LEU A 34 -11.78 -10.78 1.14
C LEU A 34 -10.55 -10.50 1.97
N THR A 35 -10.55 -10.92 3.23
CA THR A 35 -9.39 -10.79 4.11
C THR A 35 -9.01 -12.15 4.66
N SER A 36 -7.70 -12.38 4.81
CA SER A 36 -7.13 -13.58 5.44
C SER A 36 -5.99 -13.14 6.35
N ALA A 37 -6.00 -13.61 7.59
CA ALA A 37 -4.86 -13.46 8.48
C ALA A 37 -3.84 -14.56 8.16
N GLU A 38 -2.61 -14.15 7.86
CA GLU A 38 -1.53 -15.03 7.42
C GLU A 38 -0.30 -14.82 8.31
N TYR A 39 0.56 -15.83 8.38
CA TYR A 39 1.80 -15.78 9.14
C TYR A 39 3.00 -15.90 8.19
N GLU A 40 3.96 -14.98 8.30
CA GLU A 40 5.23 -15.05 7.56
C GLU A 40 6.31 -15.77 8.40
N PRO A 41 6.73 -17.00 8.04
CA PRO A 41 7.66 -17.76 8.88
C PRO A 41 9.08 -17.19 8.92
N VAL A 42 9.48 -16.43 7.89
CA VAL A 42 10.85 -15.92 7.76
C VAL A 42 11.04 -14.67 8.60
N GLY A 43 10.07 -13.75 8.56
CA GLY A 43 10.09 -12.53 9.36
C GLY A 43 9.46 -12.66 10.75
N ASP A 44 8.89 -13.82 11.07
CA ASP A 44 8.22 -14.13 12.34
C ASP A 44 7.16 -13.09 12.74
N HIS A 45 6.27 -12.77 11.81
CA HIS A 45 5.20 -11.81 12.05
C HIS A 45 3.94 -12.18 11.27
N ASP A 46 2.80 -11.80 11.85
CA ASP A 46 1.50 -11.89 11.21
C ASP A 46 1.30 -10.73 10.23
N TYR A 47 0.50 -10.98 9.20
CA TYR A 47 0.06 -9.95 8.27
C TYR A 47 -1.38 -10.24 7.80
N LEU A 48 -2.06 -9.19 7.34
CA LEU A 48 -3.37 -9.32 6.73
C LEU A 48 -3.23 -9.33 5.22
N ALA A 49 -3.51 -10.47 4.58
CA ALA A 49 -3.74 -10.52 3.14
C ALA A 49 -5.17 -10.04 2.85
N PHE A 50 -5.33 -9.30 1.75
CA PHE A 50 -6.65 -8.89 1.28
C PHE A 50 -6.76 -8.84 -0.23
N GLU A 51 -7.97 -9.06 -0.72
CA GLU A 51 -8.33 -8.88 -2.12
C GLU A 51 -9.49 -7.90 -2.26
N VAL A 52 -9.30 -6.87 -3.06
CA VAL A 52 -10.34 -5.88 -3.41
C VAL A 52 -10.67 -5.97 -4.89
N ASP A 53 -11.93 -5.70 -5.23
CA ASP A 53 -12.31 -5.48 -6.63
C ASP A 53 -12.04 -4.02 -6.99
N LEU A 54 -11.17 -3.81 -7.98
CA LEU A 54 -10.88 -2.51 -8.56
C LEU A 54 -11.12 -2.60 -10.07
N ASP A 55 -12.17 -1.92 -10.54
CA ASP A 55 -12.61 -1.91 -11.94
C ASP A 55 -12.98 -3.29 -12.50
N GLY A 56 -13.62 -4.14 -11.67
CA GLY A 56 -14.07 -5.48 -12.05
C GLY A 56 -12.96 -6.54 -12.04
N GLU A 57 -11.76 -6.19 -11.60
CA GLU A 57 -10.64 -7.13 -11.43
C GLU A 57 -10.23 -7.22 -9.95
N ARG A 58 -9.99 -8.46 -9.51
CA ARG A 58 -9.46 -8.77 -8.17
C ARG A 58 -8.00 -8.33 -8.10
N ARG A 59 -7.68 -7.50 -7.11
CA ARG A 59 -6.32 -7.01 -6.85
C ARG A 59 -5.89 -7.37 -5.43
N HIS A 60 -4.67 -7.84 -5.30
CA HIS A 60 -4.11 -8.31 -4.03
C HIS A 60 -3.39 -7.18 -3.28
N GLY A 61 -3.53 -7.16 -1.97
CA GLY A 61 -2.67 -6.41 -1.08
C GLY A 61 -2.40 -7.14 0.23
N SER A 62 -1.36 -6.69 0.93
CA SER A 62 -0.98 -7.21 2.24
C SER A 62 -0.64 -6.07 3.18
N TYR A 63 -1.13 -6.11 4.41
CA TYR A 63 -0.79 -5.15 5.46
C TYR A 63 -0.05 -5.84 6.59
N PHE A 64 1.09 -5.26 6.97
CA PHE A 64 1.98 -5.73 8.00
C PHE A 64 1.89 -4.83 9.21
N ASP A 65 1.71 -5.44 10.37
CA ASP A 65 1.40 -4.73 11.60
C ASP A 65 2.42 -3.61 11.88
N HIS A 66 1.92 -2.42 12.18
CA HIS A 66 2.71 -1.24 12.50
C HIS A 66 3.77 -0.79 11.47
N SER A 67 3.80 -1.35 10.26
CA SER A 67 4.98 -1.31 9.40
C SER A 67 4.71 -0.85 7.98
N HIS A 68 4.03 -1.68 7.16
CA HIS A 68 3.93 -1.40 5.72
C HIS A 68 2.72 -2.06 5.06
N LEU A 69 2.34 -1.49 3.92
CA LEU A 69 1.30 -1.92 3.01
C LEU A 69 1.96 -2.29 1.68
N ILE A 70 1.67 -3.49 1.17
CA ILE A 70 2.08 -3.97 -0.15
C ILE A 70 0.84 -4.07 -1.03
N LEU A 71 0.90 -3.52 -2.25
CA LEU A 71 -0.19 -3.53 -3.22
C LEU A 71 0.32 -4.08 -4.55
N SER A 72 -0.34 -5.10 -5.07
CA SER A 72 0.11 -5.87 -6.24
C SER A 72 -0.99 -6.01 -7.27
N ASP A 73 -0.68 -6.63 -8.40
CA ASP A 73 -1.63 -7.01 -9.45
C ASP A 73 -2.38 -5.85 -10.14
N ALA A 74 -2.04 -4.59 -9.87
CA ALA A 74 -2.59 -3.41 -10.56
C ALA A 74 -1.51 -2.34 -10.77
N PRO A 75 -1.59 -1.54 -11.85
CA PRO A 75 -0.68 -0.43 -12.03
C PRO A 75 -0.99 0.68 -11.01
N PRO A 76 -0.02 1.57 -10.73
CA PRO A 76 -0.16 2.62 -9.71
C PRO A 76 -1.47 3.39 -9.73
N ALA A 77 -1.99 3.71 -10.92
CA ALA A 77 -3.23 4.46 -11.11
C ALA A 77 -4.47 3.81 -10.44
N PHE A 78 -4.50 2.48 -10.26
CA PHE A 78 -5.61 1.80 -9.57
C PHE A 78 -5.48 1.87 -8.06
N TRP A 79 -4.25 2.03 -7.56
CA TRP A 79 -3.95 1.98 -6.14
C TRP A 79 -3.90 3.36 -5.48
N THR A 80 -3.84 4.46 -6.24
CA THR A 80 -3.66 5.81 -5.70
C THR A 80 -4.74 6.20 -4.70
N ASP A 81 -6.01 5.89 -4.98
CA ASP A 81 -7.11 6.19 -4.06
C ASP A 81 -7.03 5.35 -2.79
N THR A 82 -6.63 4.07 -2.92
CA THR A 82 -6.40 3.17 -1.78
C THR A 82 -5.27 3.68 -0.90
N ILE A 83 -4.16 4.14 -1.51
CA ILE A 83 -3.01 4.68 -0.79
C ILE A 83 -3.37 5.96 -0.05
N VAL A 84 -4.08 6.89 -0.70
CA VAL A 84 -4.52 8.15 -0.06
C VAL A 84 -5.48 7.87 1.09
N TRP A 85 -6.44 6.97 0.89
CA TRP A 85 -7.36 6.53 1.94
C TRP A 85 -6.60 5.90 3.12
N PHE A 86 -5.66 5.01 2.84
CA PHE A 86 -4.84 4.36 3.86
C PHE A 86 -4.05 5.37 4.69
N LEU A 87 -3.38 6.32 4.03
CA LEU A 87 -2.61 7.36 4.71
C LEU A 87 -3.49 8.26 5.59
N ALA A 88 -4.77 8.44 5.24
CA ALA A 88 -5.74 9.18 6.04
C ALA A 88 -6.19 8.44 7.31
N LEU A 89 -5.93 7.13 7.43
CA LEU A 89 -6.15 6.38 8.68
C LEU A 89 -5.09 6.70 9.74
N LEU A 90 -3.91 7.15 9.32
CA LEU A 90 -2.79 7.44 10.20
C LEU A 90 -2.97 8.83 10.86
N PRO A 91 -2.36 9.06 12.04
CA PRO A 91 -2.32 10.40 12.65
C PRO A 91 -1.77 11.44 11.68
N ALA A 92 -2.33 12.65 11.72
CA ALA A 92 -1.88 13.74 10.87
C ALA A 92 -0.39 14.03 11.07
N GLY A 93 0.37 14.15 9.97
CA GLY A 93 1.81 14.37 10.02
C GLY A 93 2.64 13.09 10.16
N THR A 94 2.03 11.90 10.20
CA THR A 94 2.76 10.62 10.17
C THR A 94 3.55 10.51 8.86
N PRO A 95 4.88 10.35 8.93
CA PRO A 95 5.70 10.25 7.73
C PRO A 95 5.57 8.85 7.11
N ALA A 96 5.51 8.79 5.78
CA ALA A 96 5.48 7.56 5.01
C ALA A 96 6.49 7.64 3.87
N VAL A 97 6.98 6.48 3.45
CA VAL A 97 7.80 6.32 2.26
C VAL A 97 7.13 5.37 1.30
N ALA A 98 7.41 5.52 0.01
CA ALA A 98 6.94 4.65 -1.05
C ALA A 98 8.11 4.08 -1.85
N MET A 99 7.92 2.87 -2.37
CA MET A 99 8.86 2.15 -3.20
C MET A 99 8.07 1.30 -4.21
N VAL A 100 8.66 1.02 -5.37
CA VAL A 100 8.15 0.02 -6.32
C VAL A 100 9.18 -1.09 -6.47
N GLU A 101 8.72 -2.33 -6.67
CA GLU A 101 9.58 -3.53 -6.65
C GLU A 101 10.81 -3.41 -7.59
N THR A 102 10.64 -2.91 -8.81
CA THR A 102 11.74 -2.77 -9.78
C THR A 102 12.69 -1.63 -9.47
N ASN A 103 12.33 -0.72 -8.56
CA ASN A 103 13.13 0.44 -8.20
C ASN A 103 13.12 0.64 -6.67
N PRO A 104 14.02 -0.06 -5.96
CA PRO A 104 13.92 -0.26 -4.52
C PRO A 104 14.34 0.96 -3.68
N ASP A 105 14.72 2.10 -4.26
CA ASP A 105 14.91 3.29 -3.44
C ASP A 105 13.57 3.76 -2.87
N THR A 106 13.59 4.16 -1.61
CA THR A 106 12.43 4.75 -0.95
C THR A 106 12.38 6.24 -1.25
N VAL A 107 11.18 6.73 -1.53
CA VAL A 107 10.91 8.17 -1.69
C VAL A 107 9.87 8.61 -0.66
N PRO A 108 10.00 9.79 -0.05
CA PRO A 108 9.00 10.29 0.90
C PRO A 108 7.66 10.50 0.21
N VAL A 109 6.57 10.05 0.83
CA VAL A 109 5.22 10.42 0.41
C VAL A 109 4.89 11.79 1.00
N PRO A 110 4.44 12.77 0.21
CA PRO A 110 4.06 14.08 0.74
C PRO A 110 3.00 14.00 1.83
N LEU A 111 3.12 14.83 2.86
CA LEU A 111 2.07 14.94 3.89
C LEU A 111 0.78 15.49 3.26
N GLY A 112 -0.33 14.79 3.49
CA GLY A 112 -1.60 15.14 2.85
C GLY A 112 -1.58 14.90 1.33
N ALA A 113 -0.80 13.93 0.85
CA ALA A 113 -0.74 13.57 -0.56
C ALA A 113 -2.14 13.33 -1.14
N THR A 114 -2.35 13.89 -2.33
CA THR A 114 -3.53 13.60 -3.17
C THR A 114 -3.27 12.39 -4.06
N ALA A 115 -4.31 11.85 -4.69
CA ALA A 115 -4.18 10.72 -5.62
C ALA A 115 -3.24 11.08 -6.79
N ASP A 116 -3.29 12.32 -7.28
CA ASP A 116 -2.39 12.82 -8.31
C ASP A 116 -0.94 12.86 -7.84
N ASN A 117 -0.67 13.30 -6.60
CA ASN A 117 0.68 13.31 -6.06
C ASN A 117 1.25 11.90 -5.90
N VAL A 118 0.43 10.95 -5.43
CA VAL A 118 0.83 9.54 -5.31
C VAL A 118 1.10 8.95 -6.68
N ARG A 119 0.25 9.25 -7.68
CA ARG A 119 0.39 8.75 -9.04
C ARG A 119 1.67 9.24 -9.69
N GLU A 120 1.92 10.55 -9.66
CA GLU A 120 3.16 11.14 -10.19
C GLU A 120 4.41 10.57 -9.51
N LEU A 121 4.35 10.38 -8.19
CA LEU A 121 5.43 9.78 -7.43
C LEU A 121 5.71 8.34 -7.90
N LEU A 122 4.69 7.51 -8.04
CA LEU A 122 4.86 6.10 -8.42
C LEU A 122 5.25 5.97 -9.90
N ASP A 123 4.65 6.74 -10.80
CA ASP A 123 4.97 6.76 -12.23
C ASP A 123 6.44 7.15 -12.47
N ALA A 124 6.97 8.11 -11.69
CA ALA A 124 8.38 8.49 -11.74
C ALA A 124 9.32 7.35 -11.31
N ARG A 125 8.83 6.37 -10.53
CA ARG A 125 9.62 5.24 -10.03
C ARG A 125 9.52 4.01 -10.92
N SER A 126 8.38 3.80 -11.59
CA SER A 126 8.15 2.68 -12.52
C SER A 126 8.88 2.79 -13.87
N GLY A 127 9.61 3.89 -14.11
CA GLY A 127 10.41 4.13 -15.32
C GLY A 127 9.55 4.36 -16.58
N PRO A 128 10.13 4.87 -17.68
CA PRO A 128 9.42 4.88 -18.95
C PRO A 128 9.15 3.42 -19.34
N ARG A 129 7.88 3.08 -19.60
CA ARG A 129 7.55 1.88 -20.39
C ARG A 129 8.30 2.01 -21.71
N SER A 130 9.44 1.34 -21.85
CA SER A 130 10.10 1.18 -23.14
C SER A 130 9.11 0.48 -24.05
N SER A 131 8.39 1.26 -24.86
CA SER A 131 7.63 0.75 -25.98
C SER A 131 8.64 0.14 -26.95
N CYS A 132 8.72 -1.18 -26.99
CA CYS A 132 9.24 -1.91 -28.14
C CYS A 132 8.20 -1.91 -29.26
#